data_AF-A0A450XPU8-F1
#
_entry.id   AF-A0A450XPU8-F1
#
_cell.length_a   1.000
_cell.length_b   1.000
_cell.length_c   1.000
_cell.angle_alpha   90.00
_cell.angle_beta   90.00
_cell.angle_gamma   90.00
#
_symmetry.space_group_name_H-M   'P 1'
#
loop_
_entity.id
_entity.type
_entity.pdbx_description
1 polymer ?
#
loop_
_entity_poly.entity_id
_entity_poly.type
_entity_poly.pdbx_seq_one_letter_code
_entity_poly.pdbx_strand_id
1 'polypeptide(L)' 'MKTVTLRIDDSINDKFFWLLGHFSPNEIKVLDEWEYSSDDEYLRSITGMVESIKEERNEPIEKGVTLDKLAW' A
#
# COMPACT_ATOMS: atom_id res chain seq x y z
N MET A 1 3.87 -10.73 14.90
CA MET A 1 3.47 -11.56 13.74
C MET A 1 4.35 -11.21 12.56
N LYS A 2 4.63 -12.16 11.68
CA LYS A 2 5.36 -11.95 10.43
C LYS A 2 4.37 -12.01 9.28
N THR A 3 4.37 -11.02 8.39
CA THR A 3 3.49 -11.00 7.22
C THR A 3 4.19 -11.65 6.03
N VAL A 4 3.48 -12.51 5.31
CA VAL A 4 3.95 -13.18 4.09
C VAL A 4 2.87 -13.01 3.03
N THR A 5 3.24 -12.47 1.87
CA THR A 5 2.35 -12.33 0.71
C THR A 5 2.46 -13.57 -0.18
N LEU A 6 1.33 -14.18 -0.51
CA LEU A 6 1.25 -15.38 -1.35
C LEU A 6 0.36 -15.08 -2.54
N ARG A 7 0.88 -15.28 -3.75
CA ARG A 7 0.08 -15.25 -4.97
C ARG A 7 -0.38 -16.66 -5.28
N ILE A 8 -1.69 -16.86 -5.37
CA ILE A 8 -2.29 -18.14 -5.76
C ILE A 8 -2.99 -18.00 -7.11
N ASP A 9 -3.19 -19.14 -7.77
CA ASP A 9 -4.02 -19.22 -8.96
C ASP A 9 -5.50 -19.35 -8.57
N ASP A 10 -6.40 -18.70 -9.30
CA ASP A 10 -7.83 -18.72 -8.99
C ASP A 10 -8.42 -20.13 -9.03
N SER A 11 -7.85 -21.05 -9.81
CA SER A 11 -8.30 -22.46 -9.87
C SER A 11 -8.10 -23.24 -8.57
N ILE A 12 -7.29 -22.73 -7.65
CA ILE A 12 -7.02 -23.37 -6.35
C ILE A 12 -7.65 -22.63 -5.17
N ASN A 13 -8.44 -21.58 -5.42
CA ASN A 13 -9.02 -20.72 -4.39
C ASN A 13 -9.75 -21.51 -3.29
N ASP A 14 -10.70 -22.37 -3.68
CA ASP A 14 -11.46 -23.21 -2.72
C ASP A 14 -10.57 -24.12 -1.88
N LYS A 15 -9.55 -24.73 -2.50
CA LYS A 15 -8.59 -25.62 -1.80
C LYS A 15 -7.73 -24.84 -0.82
N PHE A 16 -7.35 -23.61 -1.19
CA PHE A 16 -6.56 -22.73 -0.35
C PHE A 16 -7.36 -22.24 0.85
N PHE A 17 -8.59 -21.78 0.67
CA PHE A 17 -9.46 -21.40 1.80
C PHE A 17 -9.81 -22.58 2.69
N TRP A 18 -9.98 -23.77 2.11
CA TRP A 18 -10.13 -25.00 2.91
C TRP A 18 -8.90 -25.26 3.79
N LEU A 19 -7.69 -25.12 3.25
CA LEU A 19 -6.45 -25.23 4.03
C LEU A 19 -6.39 -24.21 5.17
N LEU A 20 -6.78 -22.96 4.90
CA LEU A 20 -6.81 -21.89 5.90
C LEU A 20 -7.82 -22.17 7.03
N GLY A 21 -8.91 -22.89 6.75
CA GLY A 21 -9.90 -23.30 7.74
C GLY A 21 -9.39 -24.22 8.85
N HIS A 22 -8.18 -24.79 8.70
CA HIS A 22 -7.54 -25.58 9.75
C HIS A 22 -6.86 -24.74 10.82
N PHE A 23 -6.71 -23.43 10.59
CA PHE A 23 -6.07 -22.52 11.53
C PHE A 23 -7.12 -21.70 12.26
N SER A 24 -6.81 -21.32 13.50
CA SER A 24 -7.68 -20.44 14.27
C SER A 24 -7.61 -19.02 13.69
N PRO A 25 -8.68 -18.21 13.76
CA PRO A 25 -8.67 -16.81 13.30
C PRO A 25 -7.61 -15.92 13.97
N ASN A 26 -7.11 -16.33 15.14
CA ASN A 26 -6.05 -15.65 15.88
C ASN A 26 -4.64 -16.03 15.42
N GLU A 27 -4.51 -17.11 14.64
CA GLU A 27 -3.24 -17.64 14.11
C GLU A 27 -2.98 -17.17 12.68
N ILE A 28 -4.05 -17.08 11.86
CA ILE A 28 -3.98 -16.60 10.48
C ILE A 28 -5.08 -15.58 10.22
N LYS A 29 -4.68 -14.45 9.62
CA LYS A 29 -5.58 -13.40 9.13
C LYS A 29 -5.34 -13.23 7.64
N VAL A 30 -6.40 -13.32 6.83
CA VAL A 30 -6.38 -12.89 5.43
C VAL A 30 -6.42 -11.37 5.42
N LEU A 31 -5.38 -10.75 4.88
CA LEU A 31 -5.33 -9.31 4.65
C LEU A 31 -5.73 -9.11 3.19
N ASP A 32 -6.87 -8.45 2.96
CA ASP A 32 -7.30 -8.11 1.61
C ASP A 32 -6.30 -7.13 0.98
N GLU A 33 -6.09 -7.23 -0.33
CA GLU A 33 -5.12 -6.41 -1.09
C GLU A 33 -5.41 -4.90 -0.95
N TRP A 34 -6.62 -4.52 -0.51
CA TRP A 34 -6.99 -3.15 -0.14
C TRP A 34 -6.24 -2.59 1.07
N GLU A 35 -5.63 -3.42 1.93
CA GLU A 35 -4.67 -2.95 2.96
C GLU A 35 -3.30 -2.61 2.36
N TYR A 36 -3.06 -2.94 1.09
CA TYR A 36 -1.90 -2.52 0.30
C TYR A 36 -2.38 -1.68 -0.89
N SER A 37 -2.93 -0.51 -0.61
CA SER A 37 -3.06 0.52 -1.65
C SER A 37 -1.68 0.77 -2.25
N SER A 38 -1.57 0.79 -3.58
CA SER A 38 -0.38 1.31 -4.27
C SER A 38 0.02 2.66 -3.65
N ASP A 39 1.31 2.96 -3.50
CA ASP A 39 1.77 4.24 -2.92
C ASP A 39 1.04 5.44 -3.56
N ASP A 40 0.79 5.37 -4.87
CA ASP A 40 0.06 6.38 -5.63
C ASP A 40 -1.42 6.47 -5.23
N GLU A 41 -2.07 5.33 -5.00
CA GLU A 41 -3.47 5.24 -4.59
C GLU A 41 -3.65 5.68 -3.14
N TYR A 42 -2.71 5.29 -2.27
CA TYR A 42 -2.61 5.77 -0.90
C TYR A 42 -2.46 7.29 -0.86
N LEU A 43 -1.49 7.85 -1.59
CA LEU A 43 -1.26 9.30 -1.63
C LEU A 43 -2.51 10.04 -2.15
N ARG A 44 -3.21 9.50 -3.15
CA ARG A 44 -4.45 10.10 -3.67
C ARG A 44 -5.64 9.97 -2.71
N SER A 45 -5.64 9.00 -1.80
CA SER A 45 -6.67 8.84 -0.78
C SER A 45 -6.61 9.90 0.31
N ILE A 46 -5.44 10.53 0.52
CA ILE A 46 -5.26 11.59 1.51
C ILE A 46 -5.95 12.87 1.02
N THR A 47 -6.92 13.34 1.78
CA THR A 47 -7.68 14.56 1.45
C THR A 47 -6.73 15.76 1.33
N GLY A 48 -6.76 16.44 0.18
CA GLY A 48 -5.92 17.61 -0.10
C GLY A 48 -4.55 17.31 -0.70
N MET A 49 -4.09 16.04 -0.71
CA MET A 49 -2.76 15.68 -1.21
C MET A 49 -2.63 15.94 -2.72
N VAL A 50 -3.69 15.68 -3.50
CA VAL A 50 -3.69 15.91 -4.95
C VAL A 50 -3.59 17.40 -5.27
N GLU A 51 -4.26 18.24 -4.47
CA GLU A 51 -4.20 19.70 -4.57
C GLU A 51 -2.82 20.22 -4.18
N SER A 52 -2.26 19.78 -3.05
CA SER A 52 -0.92 20.18 -2.59
C SER A 52 0.16 19.83 -3.63
N ILE A 53 0.13 18.64 -4.23
CA ILE A 53 1.10 18.27 -5.29
C ILE A 53 0.98 19.20 -6.51
N LYS A 54 -0.23 19.62 -6.87
CA LYS A 54 -0.44 20.56 -7.99
C LYS A 54 0.06 21.96 -7.66
N GLU A 55 -0.12 22.42 -6.43
CA GLU A 55 0.35 23.72 -5.95
C GLU A 55 1.89 23.77 -5.92
N GLU A 56 2.51 22.76 -5.31
CA GLU A 56 3.98 22.60 -5.25
C GLU A 56 4.61 22.54 -6.65
N ARG A 57 3.95 21.88 -7.60
CA ARG A 57 4.44 21.83 -9.00
C ARG A 57 4.45 23.19 -9.69
N ASN A 58 3.63 24.13 -9.25
CA ASN A 58 3.60 25.48 -9.79
C ASN A 58 4.57 26.43 -9.07
N GLU A 59 5.28 25.96 -8.04
CA GLU A 59 6.25 26.79 -7.35
C GLU A 59 7.52 27.03 -8.18
N PRO A 60 8.19 28.19 -8.00
CA PRO A 60 9.46 28.47 -8.65
C PRO A 60 10.53 27.48 -8.23
N ILE A 61 11.39 27.07 -9.17
CA ILE A 61 12.53 26.16 -8.91
C ILE A 61 13.44 26.67 -7.76
N GLU A 62 13.50 27.97 -7.52
CA GLU A 62 14.27 28.59 -6.43
C GLU A 62 13.82 28.15 -5.03
N LYS A 63 12.55 27.73 -4.88
CA LYS A 63 12.02 27.16 -3.64
C LYS A 63 12.27 25.66 -3.52
N GLY A 64 12.64 24.99 -4.61
CA GLY A 64 12.92 23.57 -4.63
C GLY A 64 14.18 23.22 -3.84
N VAL A 65 14.16 22.05 -3.21
CA VAL A 65 15.32 21.49 -2.51
C VAL A 65 16.01 20.43 -3.37
N THR A 66 17.34 20.45 -3.39
CA THR A 66 18.16 19.44 -4.07
C THR A 66 18.35 18.22 -3.17
N LEU A 67 18.63 17.06 -3.78
CA LEU A 67 18.79 15.77 -3.09
C LEU A 67 19.77 15.84 -1.90
N ASP A 68 20.82 16.64 -1.99
CA ASP A 68 21.84 16.85 -0.95
C ASP A 68 21.34 17.63 0.28
N LYS A 69 20.16 18.24 0.19
CA LYS A 69 19.53 19.03 1.28
C LYS A 69 18.36 18.32 1.94
N LEU A 70 18.02 17.10 1.51
CA LEU A 70 16.98 16.30 2.13
C LEU A 70 17.52 15.66 3.41
N ALA A 71 16.85 15.89 4.55
CA ALA A 71 17.15 15.20 5.80
C ALA A 71 16.41 13.86 5.81
N TRP A 72 17.11 12.78 5.48
CA TRP A 72 16.60 11.40 5.59
C TRP A 72 16.66 10.88 7.03
#